data_AF-A0A2D1KK30-F1
#
_entry.id   AF-A0A2D1KK30-F1
#
_cell.length_a   1.000
_cell.length_b   1.000
_cell.length_c   1.000
_cell.angle_alpha   90.00
_cell.angle_beta   90.00
_cell.angle_gamma   90.00
#
_symmetry.space_group_name_H-M   'P 1'
#
loop_
_entity.id
_entity.type
_entity.pdbx_description
1 polymer ?
#
loop_
_entity_poly.entity_id
_entity_poly.type
_entity_poly.pdbx_seq_one_letter_code
_entity_poly.pdbx_strand_id
1 'polypeptide(L)'
;MTNLHETQLRFNPKIKIKTDDVQLSNNAGLLFYAEFKHAAGLDQTIDQAAAQLSEKRIGPHYSKTSLLNQMLELNIAGYGNDVAADALQHDPVMKQVHGTTDLAPQPTISRFLSALTCDDVLHLNRLILTLALDYIRTNHIDTVMLDVDSTHCDTFGHQEAASFNAHYGVTGFHPLVAYIAS
;
A
#
# COMPACT_ATOMS: atom_id res chain seq x y z
N MET A 1 39.53 9.68 5.05
CA MET A 1 38.57 9.73 3.92
C MET A 1 37.92 8.37 3.86
N THR A 2 36.73 8.22 4.42
CA THR A 2 35.99 6.96 4.45
C THR A 2 35.25 6.83 3.12
N ASN A 3 35.52 5.78 2.36
CA ASN A 3 34.77 5.48 1.14
C ASN A 3 33.28 5.37 1.51
N LEU A 4 32.45 6.30 1.03
CA LEU A 4 30.99 6.14 1.08
C LEU A 4 30.65 4.93 0.21
N HIS A 5 30.01 3.92 0.79
CA HIS A 5 29.42 2.82 0.03
C HIS A 5 28.26 3.36 -0.82
N GLU A 6 28.52 3.71 -2.09
CA GLU A 6 27.46 3.96 -3.07
C GLU A 6 26.70 2.65 -3.30
N THR A 7 25.51 2.53 -2.72
CA THR A 7 24.62 1.38 -2.95
C THR A 7 23.66 1.74 -4.08
N GLN A 8 23.63 0.91 -5.11
CA GLN A 8 22.74 1.05 -6.27
C GLN A 8 21.46 0.24 -6.05
N LEU A 9 20.31 0.84 -6.36
CA LEU A 9 19.00 0.20 -6.22
C LEU A 9 18.69 -0.63 -7.46
N ARG A 10 18.15 -1.84 -7.28
CA ARG A 10 17.81 -2.76 -8.38
C ARG A 10 16.56 -2.30 -9.13
N PHE A 11 15.57 -1.76 -8.42
CA PHE A 11 14.33 -1.30 -9.05
C PHE A 11 14.57 -0.10 -9.99
N ASN A 12 15.56 0.75 -9.67
CA ASN A 12 15.97 1.86 -10.52
C ASN A 12 17.49 2.12 -10.36
N PRO A 13 18.31 1.55 -11.27
CA PRO A 13 19.77 1.68 -11.24
C PRO A 13 20.28 3.13 -11.38
N LYS A 14 19.43 4.08 -11.78
CA LYS A 14 19.81 5.50 -11.91
C LYS A 14 19.82 6.22 -10.55
N ILE A 15 19.19 5.65 -9.54
CA ILE A 15 19.16 6.21 -8.18
C ILE A 15 20.41 5.75 -7.45
N LYS A 16 21.13 6.72 -6.87
CA LYS A 16 22.27 6.50 -6.00
C LYS A 16 21.95 7.05 -4.62
N ILE A 17 22.08 6.22 -3.60
CA ILE A 17 21.93 6.67 -2.21
C ILE A 17 23.28 7.14 -1.71
N LYS A 18 23.33 8.38 -1.22
CA LYS A 18 24.48 8.95 -0.51
C LYS A 18 24.03 9.39 0.87
N THR A 19 24.80 9.05 1.89
CA THR A 19 24.65 9.59 3.24
C THR A 19 25.45 10.89 3.32
N ASP A 20 24.88 11.98 2.83
CA ASP A 20 25.37 13.34 3.06
C ASP A 20 24.30 14.19 3.78
N ASP A 21 24.74 15.19 4.54
CA ASP A 21 23.88 15.96 5.46
C ASP A 21 23.07 17.07 4.77
N VAL A 22 23.02 17.13 3.43
CA VAL A 22 22.64 18.37 2.72
C VAL A 22 21.26 18.28 2.04
N GLN A 23 20.72 17.08 1.79
CA GLN A 23 19.36 16.91 1.25
C GLN A 23 18.61 15.73 1.88
N LEU A 24 17.68 16.05 2.79
CA LEU A 24 16.81 15.07 3.43
C LEU A 24 15.41 15.14 2.80
N SER A 25 14.87 13.98 2.40
CA SER A 25 13.44 13.82 2.14
C SER A 25 12.81 13.01 3.26
N ASN A 26 11.68 13.48 3.78
CA ASN A 26 10.89 12.74 4.77
C ASN A 26 10.37 11.41 4.20
N ASN A 27 10.34 11.26 2.87
CA ASN A 27 9.84 10.09 2.16
C ASN A 27 10.96 9.17 1.66
N ALA A 28 12.23 9.44 1.98
CA ALA A 28 13.38 8.63 1.52
C ALA A 28 13.27 7.15 1.91
N GLY A 29 12.56 6.84 3.00
CA GLY A 29 12.29 5.45 3.43
C GLY A 29 11.54 4.62 2.39
N LEU A 30 10.75 5.25 1.51
CA LEU A 30 10.05 4.55 0.44
C LEU A 30 10.99 3.94 -0.61
N LEU A 31 12.25 4.39 -0.70
CA LEU A 31 13.25 3.75 -1.55
C LEU A 31 13.53 2.30 -1.10
N PHE A 32 13.49 2.03 0.21
CA PHE A 32 13.62 0.67 0.73
C PHE A 32 12.40 -0.17 0.43
N TYR A 33 11.20 0.41 0.51
CA TYR A 33 9.99 -0.26 0.07
C TYR A 33 10.04 -0.60 -1.42
N ALA A 34 10.45 0.33 -2.28
CA ALA A 34 10.56 0.09 -3.72
C ALA A 34 11.56 -1.04 -4.03
N GLU A 35 12.71 -1.04 -3.35
CA GLU A 35 13.71 -2.09 -3.48
C GLU A 35 13.17 -3.45 -3.01
N PHE A 36 12.48 -3.49 -1.86
CA PHE A 36 11.83 -4.69 -1.35
C PHE A 36 10.75 -5.20 -2.31
N LYS A 37 9.84 -4.32 -2.76
CA LYS A 37 8.75 -4.62 -3.70
C LYS A 37 9.30 -5.30 -4.95
N HIS A 38 10.38 -4.74 -5.49
CA HIS A 38 11.04 -5.27 -6.67
C HIS A 38 11.76 -6.60 -6.40
N ALA A 39 12.56 -6.68 -5.35
CA ALA A 39 13.32 -7.88 -5.01
C ALA A 39 12.42 -9.08 -4.65
N ALA A 40 11.26 -8.81 -4.05
CA ALA A 40 10.27 -9.82 -3.70
C ALA A 40 9.31 -10.18 -4.86
N GLY A 41 9.43 -9.54 -6.03
CA GLY A 41 8.54 -9.79 -7.17
C GLY A 41 7.10 -9.33 -6.95
N LEU A 42 6.88 -8.39 -6.02
CA LEU A 42 5.55 -7.87 -5.71
C LEU A 42 5.00 -6.96 -6.82
N ASP A 43 5.87 -6.43 -7.68
CA ASP A 43 5.44 -5.67 -8.87
C ASP A 43 4.44 -6.49 -9.71
N GLN A 44 4.77 -7.74 -10.03
CA GLN A 44 3.89 -8.62 -10.80
C GLN A 44 2.63 -9.00 -10.02
N THR A 45 2.75 -9.19 -8.70
CA THR A 45 1.60 -9.48 -7.83
C THR A 45 0.60 -8.32 -7.85
N ILE A 46 1.08 -7.07 -7.75
CA ILE A 46 0.23 -5.88 -7.77
C ILE A 46 -0.42 -5.70 -9.15
N ASP A 47 0.31 -5.97 -10.23
CA ASP A 47 -0.26 -5.95 -11.59
C ASP A 47 -1.41 -6.93 -11.75
N GLN A 48 -1.23 -8.17 -11.29
CA GLN A 48 -2.26 -9.20 -11.34
C GLN A 48 -3.47 -8.83 -10.47
N ALA A 49 -3.22 -8.29 -9.28
CA ALA A 49 -4.27 -7.80 -8.38
C ALA A 49 -5.09 -6.70 -9.07
N ALA A 50 -4.42 -5.68 -9.59
CA ALA A 50 -5.04 -4.56 -10.27
C ALA A 50 -5.84 -4.99 -11.49
N ALA A 51 -5.36 -5.98 -12.25
CA ALA A 51 -6.06 -6.53 -13.40
C ALA A 51 -7.44 -7.12 -13.02
N GLN A 52 -7.54 -7.75 -11.84
CA GLN A 52 -8.78 -8.38 -11.35
C GLN A 52 -9.78 -7.40 -10.75
N LEU A 53 -9.37 -6.18 -10.41
CA LEU A 53 -10.29 -5.16 -9.89
C LEU A 53 -11.31 -4.74 -10.95
N SER A 54 -12.51 -4.39 -10.52
CA SER A 54 -13.55 -3.84 -11.40
C SER A 54 -13.08 -2.54 -12.04
N GLU A 55 -13.37 -2.35 -13.34
CA GLU A 55 -13.12 -1.09 -14.05
C GLU A 55 -14.46 -0.46 -14.44
N LYS A 56 -14.82 0.62 -13.74
CA LYS A 56 -16.04 1.39 -14.01
C LYS A 56 -15.75 2.73 -14.69
N ARG A 57 -14.47 3.10 -14.83
CA ARG A 57 -14.06 4.40 -15.40
C ARG A 57 -14.03 4.30 -16.92
N ILE A 58 -14.46 5.36 -17.58
CA ILE A 58 -14.46 5.46 -19.05
C ILE A 58 -13.22 6.26 -19.47
N GLY A 59 -12.36 5.66 -20.28
CA GLY A 59 -11.12 6.31 -20.77
C GLY A 59 -10.18 6.80 -19.66
N PRO A 60 -9.79 5.96 -18.69
CA PRO A 60 -8.98 6.41 -17.56
C PRO A 60 -7.57 6.82 -18.01
N HIS A 61 -7.12 8.01 -17.57
CA HIS A 61 -5.74 8.47 -17.77
C HIS A 61 -4.72 7.62 -17.00
N TYR A 62 -5.07 7.17 -15.80
CA TYR A 62 -4.23 6.36 -14.92
C TYR A 62 -4.71 4.91 -14.88
N SER A 63 -3.80 3.96 -15.06
CA SER A 63 -4.08 2.52 -14.96
C SER A 63 -4.45 2.11 -13.53
N LYS A 64 -5.19 1.02 -13.38
CA LYS A 64 -5.50 0.45 -12.05
C LYS A 64 -4.22 0.08 -11.29
N THR A 65 -3.22 -0.46 -11.98
CA THR A 65 -1.89 -0.75 -11.39
C THR A 65 -1.27 0.49 -10.78
N SER A 66 -1.22 1.59 -11.53
CA SER A 66 -0.61 2.83 -11.05
C SER A 66 -1.37 3.36 -9.83
N LEU A 67 -2.70 3.36 -9.88
CA LEU A 67 -3.50 3.84 -8.75
C LEU A 67 -3.37 2.94 -7.51
N LEU A 68 -3.32 1.62 -7.69
CA LEU A 68 -3.12 0.67 -6.60
C LEU A 68 -1.72 0.81 -5.99
N ASN A 69 -0.67 0.92 -6.82
CA ASN A 69 0.69 1.18 -6.33
C ASN A 69 0.78 2.49 -5.55
N GLN A 70 0.22 3.57 -6.10
CA GLN A 70 0.26 4.88 -5.46
C GLN A 70 -0.48 4.85 -4.11
N MET A 71 -1.62 4.16 -4.03
CA MET A 71 -2.34 3.96 -2.77
C MET A 71 -1.51 3.20 -1.74
N LEU A 72 -0.84 2.11 -2.14
CA LEU A 72 0.03 1.34 -1.24
C LEU A 72 1.20 2.19 -0.75
N GLU A 73 1.85 2.93 -1.65
CA GLU A 73 2.97 3.83 -1.35
C GLU A 73 2.57 4.92 -0.35
N LEU A 74 1.40 5.53 -0.54
CA LEU A 74 0.84 6.51 0.41
C LEU A 74 0.61 5.90 1.79
N ASN A 75 -0.03 4.73 1.86
CA ASN A 75 -0.30 4.05 3.13
C ASN A 75 1.00 3.65 3.86
N ILE A 76 1.98 3.12 3.13
CA ILE A 76 3.27 2.70 3.69
C ILE A 76 4.08 3.90 4.21
N ALA A 77 3.97 5.06 3.55
CA ALA A 77 4.56 6.30 4.04
C ALA A 77 3.78 6.94 5.22
N GLY A 78 2.68 6.32 5.67
CA GLY A 78 1.88 6.82 6.80
C GLY A 78 0.80 7.82 6.41
N TYR A 79 0.54 8.01 5.13
CA TYR A 79 -0.55 8.87 4.64
C TYR A 79 -1.82 8.05 4.46
N GLY A 80 -2.59 7.92 5.55
CA GLY A 80 -3.80 7.09 5.60
C GLY A 80 -5.03 7.66 4.88
N ASN A 81 -4.94 8.88 4.33
CA ASN A 81 -6.00 9.46 3.51
C ASN A 81 -5.47 9.92 2.15
N ASP A 82 -6.38 10.07 1.21
CA ASP A 82 -6.07 10.46 -0.17
C ASP A 82 -5.65 11.93 -0.29
N VAL A 83 -5.89 12.77 0.73
CA VAL A 83 -5.53 14.21 0.76
C VAL A 83 -4.03 14.42 0.51
N ALA A 84 -3.18 13.53 1.01
CA ALA A 84 -1.74 13.64 0.80
C ALA A 84 -1.32 13.49 -0.67
N ALA A 85 -2.15 12.86 -1.52
CA ALA A 85 -1.82 12.63 -2.93
C ALA A 85 -1.56 13.94 -3.69
N ASP A 86 -2.27 15.03 -3.38
CA ASP A 86 -2.08 16.31 -4.09
C ASP A 86 -0.73 16.97 -3.79
N ALA A 87 -0.23 16.82 -2.55
CA ALA A 87 1.09 17.30 -2.19
C ALA A 87 2.17 16.36 -2.75
N LEU A 88 1.98 15.05 -2.58
CA LEU A 88 2.97 14.03 -2.88
C LEU A 88 3.09 13.72 -4.37
N GLN A 89 2.13 14.11 -5.21
CA GLN A 89 2.30 14.06 -6.66
C GLN A 89 3.45 14.96 -7.14
N HIS A 90 3.91 15.91 -6.31
CA HIS A 90 5.04 16.79 -6.60
C HIS A 90 6.34 16.33 -5.92
N ASP A 91 6.28 15.35 -5.01
CA ASP A 91 7.44 14.88 -4.27
C ASP A 91 8.38 14.09 -5.21
N PRO A 92 9.68 14.46 -5.27
CA PRO A 92 10.62 13.82 -6.19
C PRO A 92 10.89 12.36 -5.83
N VAL A 93 10.91 11.99 -4.55
CA VAL A 93 11.10 10.60 -4.10
C VAL A 93 9.89 9.77 -4.49
N MET A 94 8.68 10.28 -4.28
CA MET A 94 7.45 9.59 -4.71
C MET A 94 7.46 9.30 -6.21
N LYS A 95 7.83 10.29 -7.03
CA LYS A 95 7.97 10.11 -8.49
C LYS A 95 9.00 9.03 -8.85
N GLN A 96 10.13 9.00 -8.14
CA GLN A 96 11.16 7.99 -8.37
C GLN A 96 10.71 6.58 -7.95
N VAL A 97 10.07 6.44 -6.79
CA VAL A 97 9.55 5.18 -6.26
C VAL A 97 8.46 4.61 -7.17
N HIS A 98 7.56 5.48 -7.65
CA HIS A 98 6.50 5.08 -8.56
C HIS A 98 6.97 4.82 -9.99
N GLY A 99 8.09 5.43 -10.40
CA GLY A 99 8.63 5.33 -11.75
C GLY A 99 7.93 6.22 -12.79
N THR A 100 7.20 7.26 -12.36
CA THR A 100 6.51 8.22 -13.23
C THR A 100 6.71 9.65 -12.77
N THR A 101 6.62 10.61 -13.70
CA THR A 101 6.56 12.04 -13.35
C THR A 101 5.13 12.55 -13.13
N ASP A 102 4.14 11.76 -13.53
CA ASP A 102 2.71 12.09 -13.54
C ASP A 102 1.98 11.14 -12.57
N LEU A 103 1.80 11.60 -11.33
CA LEU A 103 1.13 10.87 -10.26
C LEU A 103 -0.31 11.35 -10.16
N ALA A 104 -1.22 10.44 -9.81
CA ALA A 104 -2.64 10.76 -9.74
C ALA A 104 -2.93 11.74 -8.59
N PRO A 105 -3.72 12.81 -8.82
CA PRO A 105 -4.13 13.72 -7.78
C PRO A 105 -5.19 13.07 -6.87
N GLN A 106 -5.43 13.66 -5.69
CA GLN A 106 -6.41 13.19 -4.69
C GLN A 106 -7.77 12.81 -5.29
N PRO A 107 -8.43 13.63 -6.13
CA PRO A 107 -9.76 13.30 -6.64
C PRO A 107 -9.76 12.07 -7.57
N THR A 108 -8.61 11.70 -8.14
CA THR A 108 -8.49 10.49 -8.96
C THR A 108 -8.36 9.25 -8.07
N ILE A 109 -7.52 9.31 -7.04
CA ILE A 109 -7.38 8.24 -6.04
C ILE A 109 -8.73 8.01 -5.35
N SER A 110 -9.40 9.08 -4.91
CA SER A 110 -10.71 9.03 -4.24
C SER A 110 -11.76 8.29 -5.07
N ARG A 111 -11.88 8.63 -6.36
CA ARG A 111 -12.82 7.98 -7.30
C ARG A 111 -12.46 6.51 -7.55
N PHE A 112 -11.17 6.18 -7.61
CA PHE A 112 -10.73 4.80 -7.76
C PHE A 112 -11.14 3.95 -6.56
N LEU A 113 -10.90 4.43 -5.33
CA LEU A 113 -11.31 3.72 -4.10
C LEU A 113 -12.83 3.58 -4.02
N SER A 114 -13.56 4.65 -4.34
CA SER A 114 -15.03 4.66 -4.30
C SER A 114 -15.66 3.74 -5.35
N ALA A 115 -14.92 3.34 -6.39
CA ALA A 115 -15.40 2.44 -7.43
C ALA A 115 -15.27 0.95 -7.06
N LEU A 116 -14.41 0.64 -6.07
CA LEU A 116 -14.18 -0.73 -5.61
C LEU A 116 -15.47 -1.33 -5.02
N THR A 117 -15.66 -2.61 -5.28
CA THR A 117 -16.79 -3.41 -4.82
C THR A 117 -16.38 -4.33 -3.69
N CYS A 118 -17.35 -4.94 -3.01
CA CYS A 118 -17.08 -5.98 -2.02
C CYS A 118 -16.29 -7.16 -2.61
N ASP A 119 -16.55 -7.52 -3.88
CA ASP A 119 -15.83 -8.58 -4.58
C ASP A 119 -14.36 -8.18 -4.81
N ASP A 120 -14.10 -6.92 -5.16
CA ASP A 120 -12.74 -6.40 -5.30
C ASP A 120 -11.96 -6.48 -3.97
N VAL A 121 -12.61 -6.13 -2.85
CA VAL A 121 -12.01 -6.26 -1.50
C VAL A 121 -11.73 -7.72 -1.17
N LEU A 122 -12.66 -8.63 -1.48
CA LEU A 122 -12.47 -10.07 -1.29
C LEU A 122 -11.30 -10.62 -2.14
N HIS A 123 -11.13 -10.14 -3.38
CA HIS A 123 -9.98 -10.51 -4.21
C HIS A 123 -8.66 -10.04 -3.61
N LEU A 124 -8.59 -8.80 -3.12
CA LEU A 124 -7.40 -8.28 -2.44
C LEU A 124 -7.10 -9.08 -1.16
N ASN A 125 -8.11 -9.45 -0.37
CA ASN A 125 -7.92 -10.29 0.81
C ASN A 125 -7.38 -11.69 0.45
N ARG A 126 -7.89 -12.31 -0.62
CA ARG A 126 -7.37 -13.62 -1.10
C ARG A 126 -5.92 -13.53 -1.56
N LEU A 127 -5.54 -12.41 -2.16
CA LEU A 127 -4.15 -12.16 -2.54
C LEU A 127 -3.23 -12.08 -1.31
N ILE A 128 -3.63 -11.35 -0.28
CA ILE A 128 -2.89 -11.26 0.99
C ILE A 128 -2.70 -12.66 1.60
N LEU A 129 -3.77 -13.47 1.63
CA LEU A 129 -3.70 -14.86 2.10
C LEU A 129 -2.75 -15.71 1.25
N THR A 130 -2.76 -15.53 -0.08
CA THR A 130 -1.87 -16.25 -0.99
C THR A 130 -0.41 -15.91 -0.71
N LEU A 131 -0.09 -14.62 -0.53
CA LEU A 131 1.25 -14.17 -0.15
C LEU A 131 1.70 -14.74 1.20
N ALA A 132 0.81 -14.78 2.20
CA ALA A 132 1.11 -15.38 3.49
C ALA A 132 1.40 -16.88 3.37
N LEU A 133 0.59 -17.62 2.61
CA LEU A 133 0.81 -19.05 2.35
C LEU A 133 2.12 -19.31 1.58
N ASP A 134 2.43 -18.45 0.61
CA ASP A 134 3.69 -18.53 -0.14
C ASP A 134 4.89 -18.32 0.79
N TYR A 135 4.80 -17.35 1.70
CA TYR A 135 5.82 -17.10 2.72
C TYR A 135 6.01 -18.31 3.64
N ILE A 136 4.91 -18.86 4.19
CA ILE A 136 4.92 -20.05 5.07
C ILE A 136 5.60 -21.23 4.36
N ARG A 137 5.20 -21.48 3.11
CA ARG A 137 5.74 -22.59 2.31
C ARG A 137 7.21 -22.41 1.98
N THR A 138 7.61 -21.20 1.58
CA THR A 138 8.99 -20.89 1.18
C THR A 138 9.96 -21.00 2.35
N ASN A 139 9.49 -20.64 3.56
CA ASN A 139 10.31 -20.68 4.76
C ASN A 139 10.16 -21.99 5.55
N HIS A 140 9.45 -23.00 5.02
CA HIS A 140 9.24 -24.29 5.67
C HIS A 140 8.70 -24.16 7.11
N ILE A 141 7.73 -23.27 7.31
CA ILE A 141 7.12 -23.06 8.62
C ILE A 141 6.13 -24.20 8.90
N ASP A 142 6.46 -25.08 9.85
CA ASP A 142 5.67 -26.27 10.16
C ASP A 142 4.43 -25.99 11.04
N THR A 143 4.43 -24.88 11.77
CA THR A 143 3.31 -24.51 12.65
C THR A 143 3.13 -22.99 12.63
N VAL A 144 1.89 -22.56 12.44
CA VAL A 144 1.50 -21.15 12.43
C VAL A 144 0.46 -20.95 13.53
N MET A 145 0.72 -20.01 14.43
CA MET A 145 -0.25 -19.55 15.39
C MET A 145 -1.00 -18.35 14.81
N LEU A 146 -2.33 -18.44 14.78
CA LEU A 146 -3.17 -17.34 14.33
C LEU A 146 -3.77 -16.65 15.54
N ASP A 147 -3.49 -15.36 15.65
CA ASP A 147 -4.17 -14.48 16.57
C ASP A 147 -5.41 -13.91 15.87
N VAL A 148 -6.59 -14.11 16.46
CA VAL A 148 -7.86 -13.75 15.84
C VAL A 148 -8.62 -12.85 16.80
N ASP A 149 -8.64 -11.57 16.48
CA ASP A 149 -9.24 -10.54 17.30
C ASP A 149 -10.15 -9.64 16.48
N SER A 150 -11.11 -9.01 17.15
CA SER A 150 -11.89 -7.93 16.54
C SER A 150 -11.12 -6.63 16.69
N THR A 151 -10.92 -5.89 15.59
CA THR A 151 -10.43 -4.50 15.67
C THR A 151 -11.61 -3.54 15.59
N HIS A 152 -11.49 -2.39 16.25
CA HIS A 152 -12.46 -1.32 16.09
C HIS A 152 -12.07 -0.42 14.91
N CYS A 153 -13.06 -0.03 14.11
CA CYS A 153 -12.90 0.99 13.09
C CYS A 153 -14.01 2.02 13.27
N ASP A 154 -13.65 3.20 13.77
CA ASP A 154 -14.57 4.30 14.02
C ASP A 154 -15.30 4.68 12.74
N THR A 155 -16.60 4.95 12.86
CA THR A 155 -17.39 5.53 11.76
C THR A 155 -17.75 6.96 12.08
N PHE A 156 -17.73 7.82 11.06
CA PHE A 156 -18.17 9.21 11.20
C PHE A 156 -19.51 9.40 10.50
N GLY A 157 -20.46 10.02 11.20
CA GLY A 157 -21.81 10.26 10.69
C GLY A 157 -22.66 8.98 10.62
N HIS A 158 -23.42 8.83 9.54
CA HIS A 158 -24.28 7.66 9.30
C HIS A 158 -23.68 6.79 8.19
N GLN A 159 -22.85 5.82 8.58
CA GLN A 159 -22.30 4.83 7.66
C GLN A 159 -23.09 3.51 7.77
N GLU A 160 -23.35 2.87 6.63
CA GLU A 160 -24.12 1.61 6.59
C GLU A 160 -23.42 0.52 7.41
N ALA A 161 -24.21 -0.30 8.13
CA ALA A 161 -23.75 -1.40 8.99
C ALA A 161 -22.85 -1.00 10.20
N ALA A 162 -22.71 0.29 10.50
CA ALA A 162 -22.09 0.73 11.74
C ALA A 162 -22.97 0.35 12.94
N SER A 163 -22.36 -0.13 14.02
CA SER A 163 -23.06 -0.52 15.24
C SER A 163 -22.44 0.14 16.46
N PHE A 164 -23.27 0.48 17.44
CA PHE A 164 -22.78 1.03 18.71
C PHE A 164 -22.18 -0.08 19.56
N ASN A 165 -20.94 0.12 20.02
CA ASN A 165 -20.30 -0.79 20.96
C ASN A 165 -20.20 -0.17 22.34
N ALA A 166 -20.99 -0.70 23.28
CA ALA A 166 -21.05 -0.22 24.66
C ALA A 166 -19.73 -0.39 25.44
N HIS A 167 -18.84 -1.30 25.02
CA HIS A 167 -17.53 -1.50 25.64
C HIS A 167 -16.57 -0.35 25.34
N TYR A 168 -16.65 0.23 24.13
CA TYR A 168 -15.78 1.32 23.67
C TYR A 168 -16.47 2.70 23.69
N GLY A 169 -17.80 2.73 23.86
CA GLY A 169 -18.59 3.97 23.92
C GLY A 169 -18.72 4.71 22.58
N VAL A 170 -18.41 4.04 21.46
CA VAL A 170 -18.36 4.62 20.12
C VAL A 170 -19.09 3.74 19.10
N THR A 171 -19.52 4.35 17.99
CA THR A 171 -20.18 3.67 16.87
C THR A 171 -19.16 3.41 15.77
N GLY A 172 -19.04 2.13 15.38
CA GLY A 172 -18.11 1.77 14.33
C GLY A 172 -18.32 0.37 13.79
N PHE A 173 -17.39 -0.04 12.95
CA PHE A 173 -17.26 -1.41 12.49
C PHE A 173 -16.42 -2.22 13.48
N HIS A 174 -16.69 -3.52 13.53
CA HIS A 174 -15.93 -4.50 14.28
C HIS A 174 -15.49 -5.67 13.39
N PRO A 175 -14.63 -5.42 12.39
CA PRO A 175 -14.12 -6.50 11.58
C PRO A 175 -13.32 -7.47 12.44
N LEU A 176 -13.57 -8.77 12.24
CA LEU A 176 -12.73 -9.82 12.74
C LEU A 176 -11.51 -9.94 11.83
N VAL A 177 -10.31 -9.82 12.40
CA VAL A 177 -9.03 -9.86 11.69
C VAL A 177 -8.18 -10.98 12.26
N ALA A 178 -7.37 -11.60 11.40
CA ALA A 178 -6.48 -12.68 11.78
C ALA A 178 -5.04 -12.32 11.40
N TYR A 179 -4.12 -12.51 12.33
CA TYR A 179 -2.70 -12.23 12.18
C TYR A 179 -1.87 -13.48 12.46
N ILE A 180 -0.73 -13.62 11.78
CA ILE A 180 0.28 -14.62 12.16
C ILE A 180 0.99 -14.08 13.38
N ALA A 181 0.86 -14.76 14.52
CA ALA A 181 1.56 -14.41 15.74
C ALA A 181 3.08 -14.67 15.57
N SER A 182 3.90 -13.73 16.02
CA SER A 182 5.37 -13.78 15.99
C SER A 182 5.96 -14.58 17.14
#